data_AF-A0A832FVD9-F1
#
_entry.id   AF-A0A832FVD9-F1
#
_cell.length_a   1.000
_cell.length_b   1.000
_cell.length_c   1.000
_cell.angle_alpha   90.00
_cell.angle_beta   90.00
_cell.angle_gamma   90.00
#
_symmetry.space_group_name_H-M   'P 1'
#
loop_
_entity.id
_entity.type
_entity.pdbx_description
1 polymer ?
#
loop_
_entity_poly.entity_id
_entity_poly.type
_entity_poly.pdbx_seq_one_letter_code
_entity_poly.pdbx_strand_id
1 'polypeptide(L)'
;MKKARHILILGAILIITQFFSKSVYAKLGVGVATGKITVEDKLRPGTIYNLPILTVLNTGDEEAKYEAGVAYHEKQLELKPKEEWFSFSPKEFNLKPGEAQKVEIRLNLPIKTEPGNYFAYLEGRPLKKSESGQAMVGMAAATKLYFTVIPANQVLGIYYKAASLWKINQPWSSRAVIIVAAVISYLILNKFLGFQIGFQRKKEEKKDE
;
A
#
# COMPACT_ATOMS: atom_id res chain seq x y z
N MET A 1 -59.91 30.99 -33.51
CA MET A 1 -58.65 30.50 -34.13
C MET A 1 -57.36 30.90 -33.39
N LYS A 2 -57.22 32.09 -32.79
CA LYS A 2 -55.97 32.50 -32.10
C LYS A 2 -55.57 31.58 -30.92
N LYS A 3 -56.52 31.14 -30.08
CA LYS A 3 -56.25 30.24 -28.92
C LYS A 3 -55.69 28.87 -29.32
N ALA A 4 -56.21 28.25 -30.38
CA ALA A 4 -55.72 26.96 -30.88
C ALA A 4 -54.28 27.04 -31.39
N ARG A 5 -53.90 28.18 -32.00
CA ARG A 5 -52.53 28.43 -32.48
C ARG A 5 -51.54 28.57 -31.31
N HIS A 6 -51.96 29.15 -30.19
CA HIS A 6 -51.10 29.28 -29.00
C HIS A 6 -50.91 27.94 -28.29
N ILE A 7 -51.95 27.09 -28.24
CA ILE A 7 -51.87 25.74 -27.68
C ILE A 7 -50.94 24.84 -28.52
N LEU A 8 -51.01 24.93 -29.85
CA LEU A 8 -50.09 24.21 -30.75
C LEU A 8 -48.64 24.65 -30.59
N ILE A 9 -48.39 25.96 -30.45
CA ILE A 9 -47.05 26.51 -30.24
C ILE A 9 -46.49 26.09 -28.87
N LEU A 10 -47.31 26.14 -27.81
CA LEU A 10 -46.92 25.66 -26.47
C LEU A 10 -46.62 24.15 -26.45
N GLY A 11 -47.43 23.35 -27.15
CA GLY A 11 -47.18 21.92 -27.31
C GLY A 11 -45.87 21.62 -28.04
N ALA A 12 -45.58 22.35 -29.12
CA ALA A 12 -44.34 22.20 -29.88
C ALA A 12 -43.10 22.58 -29.06
N ILE A 13 -43.16 23.67 -28.28
CA ILE A 13 -42.06 24.10 -27.40
C ILE A 13 -41.80 23.04 -26.31
N LEU A 14 -42.84 22.48 -25.71
CA LEU A 14 -42.70 21.44 -24.69
C LEU A 14 -42.02 20.18 -25.26
N ILE A 15 -42.39 19.76 -26.48
CA ILE A 15 -41.77 18.61 -27.15
C ILE A 15 -40.29 18.89 -27.47
N ILE A 16 -39.96 20.08 -27.97
CA ILE A 16 -38.56 20.46 -28.26
C ILE A 16 -37.70 20.44 -27.00
N THR A 17 -38.21 20.87 -25.84
CA THR A 17 -37.44 20.83 -24.58
C THR A 17 -37.15 19.42 -24.07
N GLN A 18 -37.94 18.40 -24.46
CA GLN A 18 -37.69 17.00 -24.12
C GLN A 18 -36.60 16.36 -25.01
N PHE A 19 -36.32 16.94 -26.19
CA PHE A 19 -35.24 16.46 -27.08
C PHE A 19 -33.85 16.99 -26.68
N PHE A 20 -33.77 18.01 -25.83
CA PHE A 20 -32.52 18.44 -25.21
C PHE A 20 -32.21 17.61 -23.96
N SER A 21 -32.15 16.29 -24.11
CA SER A 21 -31.51 15.44 -23.11
C SER A 21 -30.03 15.83 -23.06
N LYS A 22 -29.61 16.45 -21.96
CA LYS A 22 -28.20 16.77 -21.74
C LYS A 22 -27.42 15.47 -21.73
N SER A 23 -26.59 15.24 -22.75
CA SER A 23 -25.55 14.21 -22.69
C SER A 23 -24.59 14.59 -21.56
N VAL A 24 -24.80 14.02 -20.38
CA VAL A 24 -23.85 14.11 -19.28
C VAL A 24 -22.74 13.12 -19.60
N TYR A 25 -21.63 13.63 -20.11
CA TYR A 25 -20.43 12.82 -20.32
C TYR A 25 -19.78 12.57 -18.97
N ALA A 26 -19.76 11.30 -18.55
CA ALA A 26 -19.01 10.89 -17.38
C ALA A 26 -17.51 11.11 -17.63
N LYS A 27 -16.86 11.77 -16.69
CA LYS A 27 -15.45 12.15 -16.68
C LYS A 27 -14.74 11.44 -15.54
N LEU A 28 -13.83 10.55 -15.92
CA LEU A 28 -12.82 10.01 -15.02
C LEU A 28 -11.82 11.09 -14.61
N GLY A 29 -11.43 11.10 -13.33
CA GLY A 29 -10.47 12.05 -12.78
C GLY A 29 -9.79 11.50 -11.54
N VAL A 30 -8.48 11.75 -11.42
CA VAL A 30 -7.69 11.33 -10.27
C VAL A 30 -6.85 12.50 -9.76
N GLY A 31 -6.75 12.61 -8.44
CA GLY A 31 -5.87 13.52 -7.73
C GLY A 31 -5.02 12.77 -6.73
N VAL A 32 -3.84 13.33 -6.42
CA VAL A 32 -3.04 12.91 -5.27
C VAL A 32 -2.84 14.10 -4.35
N ALA A 33 -2.95 13.89 -3.04
CA ALA A 33 -2.91 14.99 -2.08
C ALA A 33 -1.51 15.63 -1.95
N THR A 34 -0.46 14.85 -2.20
CA THR A 34 0.93 15.27 -1.98
C THR A 34 1.63 15.46 -3.32
N GLY A 35 2.31 16.59 -3.53
CA GLY A 35 3.09 16.81 -4.77
C GLY A 35 4.49 16.19 -4.73
N LYS A 36 5.10 16.10 -3.54
CA LYS A 36 6.48 15.64 -3.34
C LYS A 36 6.66 14.99 -1.97
N ILE A 37 7.32 13.83 -1.95
CA ILE A 37 7.83 13.13 -0.78
C ILE A 37 9.35 13.13 -0.89
N THR A 38 10.03 13.64 0.14
CA THR A 38 11.50 13.57 0.25
C THR A 38 11.84 12.82 1.53
N VAL A 39 12.55 11.71 1.36
CA VAL A 39 13.03 10.93 2.49
C VAL A 39 14.38 11.52 2.90
N GLU A 40 14.37 12.27 3.99
CA GLU A 40 15.58 12.94 4.51
C GLU A 40 16.57 11.93 5.10
N ASP A 41 16.06 10.80 5.58
CA ASP A 41 16.87 9.72 6.13
C ASP A 41 17.71 9.02 5.03
N LYS A 42 18.98 8.80 5.35
CA LYS A 42 19.89 8.01 4.53
C LYS A 42 19.50 6.53 4.60
N LEU A 43 19.00 6.01 3.49
CA LEU A 43 18.48 4.64 3.44
C LEU A 43 19.59 3.62 3.29
N ARG A 44 19.44 2.50 4.00
CA ARG A 44 20.40 1.41 4.04
C ARG A 44 19.87 0.22 3.23
N PRO A 45 20.69 -0.35 2.33
CA PRO A 45 20.35 -1.59 1.64
C PRO A 45 19.89 -2.69 2.59
N GLY A 46 18.93 -3.49 2.15
CA GLY A 46 18.33 -4.57 2.95
C GLY A 46 17.25 -4.12 3.94
N THR A 47 16.98 -2.83 4.11
CA THR A 47 15.97 -2.39 5.09
C THR A 47 14.61 -2.16 4.42
N ILE A 48 13.53 -2.41 5.16
CA ILE A 48 12.17 -2.08 4.76
C ILE A 48 11.76 -0.78 5.47
N TYR A 49 11.31 0.20 4.69
CA TYR A 49 10.89 1.52 5.16
C TYR A 49 9.40 1.73 4.90
N ASN A 50 8.71 2.37 5.84
CA ASN A 50 7.36 2.87 5.61
C ASN A 50 7.51 4.30 5.09
N LEU A 51 7.02 4.55 3.88
CA LEU A 51 6.98 5.88 3.30
C LEU A 51 5.72 6.63 3.77
N PRO A 52 5.68 7.97 3.64
CA PRO A 52 4.47 8.74 3.87
C PRO A 52 3.30 8.22 3.04
N ILE A 53 2.10 8.28 3.63
CA ILE A 53 0.86 7.80 3.02
C ILE A 53 0.59 8.56 1.73
N LEU A 54 0.29 7.83 0.66
CA LEU A 54 -0.24 8.39 -0.58
C LEU A 54 -1.76 8.44 -0.49
N THR A 55 -2.33 9.63 -0.65
CA THR A 55 -3.79 9.78 -0.68
C THR A 55 -4.23 9.97 -2.12
N VAL A 56 -5.04 9.04 -2.63
CA VAL A 56 -5.60 9.04 -3.98
C VAL A 56 -7.05 9.49 -3.88
N LEU A 57 -7.44 10.50 -4.66
CA LEU A 57 -8.76 11.12 -4.65
C LEU A 57 -9.41 10.93 -6.03
N ASN A 58 -10.66 10.50 -6.07
CA ASN A 58 -11.44 10.53 -7.30
C ASN A 58 -11.97 11.96 -7.52
N THR A 59 -11.40 12.68 -8.49
CA THR A 59 -11.82 14.03 -8.88
C THR A 59 -12.78 14.02 -10.06
N GLY A 60 -13.18 12.84 -10.53
CA GLY A 60 -14.18 12.64 -11.56
C GLY A 60 -15.61 12.69 -11.03
N ASP A 61 -16.57 12.41 -11.91
CA ASP A 61 -18.01 12.37 -11.61
C ASP A 61 -18.60 10.94 -11.66
N GLU A 62 -17.78 9.93 -11.95
CA GLU A 62 -18.17 8.52 -11.93
C GLU A 62 -17.40 7.68 -10.89
N GLU A 63 -18.05 6.60 -10.43
CA GLU A 63 -17.39 5.58 -9.61
C GLU A 63 -16.48 4.70 -10.48
N ALA A 64 -15.23 4.57 -10.05
CA ALA A 64 -14.22 3.82 -10.77
C ALA A 64 -13.29 3.05 -9.84
N LYS A 65 -12.67 2.02 -10.41
CA LYS A 65 -11.61 1.26 -9.75
C LYS A 65 -10.28 1.92 -10.05
N TYR A 66 -9.45 2.09 -9.03
CA TYR A 66 -8.14 2.72 -9.08
C TYR A 66 -7.05 1.74 -8.65
N GLU A 67 -5.83 2.01 -9.10
CA GLU A 67 -4.61 1.30 -8.73
C GLU A 67 -3.54 2.32 -8.29
N ALA A 68 -2.83 2.00 -7.21
CA ALA A 68 -1.61 2.70 -6.82
C ALA A 68 -0.38 1.98 -7.39
N GLY A 69 0.56 2.75 -7.95
CA GLY A 69 1.72 2.20 -8.63
C GLY A 69 2.91 3.14 -8.68
N VAL A 70 3.93 2.73 -9.45
CA VAL A 70 5.15 3.50 -9.67
C VAL A 70 5.31 3.78 -11.15
N ALA A 71 5.61 5.03 -11.49
CA ALA A 71 5.96 5.45 -12.84
C ALA A 71 7.34 6.12 -12.86
N TYR A 72 7.92 6.18 -14.06
CA TYR A 72 9.25 6.75 -14.28
C TYR A 72 9.21 7.75 -15.43
N HIS A 73 10.08 8.75 -15.37
CA HIS A 73 10.33 9.59 -16.53
C HIS A 73 11.34 8.90 -17.45
N GLU A 74 11.19 9.08 -18.77
CA GLU A 74 12.15 8.51 -19.73
C GLU A 74 13.57 9.05 -19.49
N LYS A 75 13.69 10.38 -19.33
CA LYS A 75 14.96 11.09 -19.14
C LYS A 75 15.12 11.63 -17.71
N GLN A 76 15.42 10.77 -16.75
CA GLN A 76 15.78 11.19 -15.38
C GLN A 76 17.29 11.01 -15.14
N LEU A 77 17.88 11.91 -14.35
CA LEU A 77 19.30 11.89 -13.99
C LEU A 77 19.57 10.93 -12.84
N GLU A 78 18.61 10.80 -11.93
CA GLU A 78 18.66 9.96 -10.75
C GLU A 78 18.38 8.49 -11.07
N LEU A 79 18.86 7.59 -10.20
CA LEU A 79 18.68 6.16 -10.35
C LEU A 79 17.19 5.78 -10.29
N LYS A 80 16.81 4.82 -11.12
CA LYS A 80 15.45 4.27 -11.17
C LYS A 80 15.34 3.14 -10.15
N PRO A 81 14.54 3.29 -9.08
CA PRO A 81 14.25 2.15 -8.23
C PRO A 81 13.37 1.17 -9.02
N LYS A 82 13.45 -0.12 -8.71
CA LYS A 82 12.57 -1.09 -9.38
C LYS A 82 11.19 -1.06 -8.75
N GLU A 83 10.16 -1.33 -9.55
CA GLU A 83 8.77 -1.36 -9.08
C GLU A 83 8.56 -2.41 -7.96
N GLU A 84 9.25 -3.54 -8.06
CA GLU A 84 9.22 -4.63 -7.07
C GLU A 84 9.71 -4.22 -5.67
N TRP A 85 10.37 -3.06 -5.53
CA TRP A 85 10.77 -2.53 -4.23
C TRP A 85 9.59 -1.92 -3.48
N PHE A 86 8.50 -1.60 -4.17
CA PHE A 86 7.36 -0.93 -3.58
C PHE A 86 6.23 -1.91 -3.34
N SER A 87 5.59 -1.80 -2.18
CA SER A 87 4.31 -2.44 -1.92
C SER A 87 3.30 -1.40 -1.45
N PHE A 88 2.09 -1.52 -2.00
CA PHE A 88 0.97 -0.61 -1.76
C PHE A 88 -0.14 -1.36 -1.04
N SER A 89 -0.71 -0.74 -0.01
CA SER A 89 -1.82 -1.32 0.75
C SER A 89 -2.89 -0.27 1.03
N PRO A 90 -4.10 -0.37 0.43
CA PRO A 90 -4.47 -1.28 -0.64
C PRO A 90 -3.78 -0.94 -1.98
N LYS A 91 -3.49 -1.94 -2.81
CA LYS A 91 -2.97 -1.71 -4.17
C LYS A 91 -4.07 -1.27 -5.13
N GLU A 92 -5.23 -1.92 -5.07
CA GLU A 92 -6.40 -1.63 -5.88
C GLU A 92 -7.60 -1.35 -4.98
N PHE A 93 -8.43 -0.39 -5.37
CA PHE A 93 -9.58 0.04 -4.57
C PHE A 93 -10.62 0.75 -5.45
N ASN A 94 -11.86 0.82 -5.00
CA ASN A 94 -12.93 1.55 -5.68
C ASN A 94 -13.16 2.89 -4.98
N LEU A 95 -13.38 3.95 -5.74
CA LEU A 95 -13.69 5.28 -5.21
C LEU A 95 -14.91 5.87 -5.91
N LYS A 96 -15.84 6.39 -5.12
CA LYS A 96 -16.92 7.25 -5.60
C LYS A 96 -16.39 8.67 -5.88
N PRO A 97 -17.12 9.48 -6.67
CA PRO A 97 -16.78 10.89 -6.88
C PRO A 97 -16.57 11.63 -5.56
N GLY A 98 -15.42 12.32 -5.43
CA GLY A 98 -15.04 13.06 -4.23
C GLY A 98 -14.49 12.21 -3.07
N GLU A 99 -14.44 10.88 -3.22
CA GLU A 99 -13.91 9.98 -2.20
C GLU A 99 -12.39 9.85 -2.31
N ALA A 100 -11.72 9.76 -1.16
CA ALA A 100 -10.28 9.61 -1.05
C ALA A 100 -9.88 8.32 -0.34
N GLN A 101 -8.90 7.61 -0.89
CA GLN A 101 -8.29 6.44 -0.28
C GLN A 101 -6.87 6.76 0.20
N LYS A 102 -6.59 6.41 1.45
CA LYS A 102 -5.23 6.41 2.01
C LYS A 102 -4.55 5.09 1.64
N VAL A 103 -3.40 5.18 0.99
CA VAL A 103 -2.59 4.04 0.56
C VAL A 103 -1.28 4.07 1.34
N GLU A 104 -1.06 3.02 2.13
CA GLU A 104 0.22 2.79 2.78
C GLU A 104 1.24 2.32 1.74
N ILE A 105 2.46 2.85 1.84
CA ILE A 105 3.55 2.51 0.92
C ILE A 105 4.72 1.98 1.73
N ARG A 106 5.22 0.80 1.35
CA ARG A 106 6.46 0.26 1.91
C ARG A 106 7.51 0.16 0.82
N LEU A 107 8.70 0.65 1.13
CA LEU A 107 9.89 0.54 0.31
C LEU A 107 10.79 -0.55 0.87
N ASN A 108 10.84 -1.67 0.20
CA ASN A 108 11.72 -2.80 0.46
C ASN A 108 13.02 -2.66 -0.34
N LEU A 109 14.06 -2.10 0.25
CA LEU A 109 15.36 -1.99 -0.42
C LEU A 109 16.08 -3.35 -0.44
N PRO A 110 16.48 -3.85 -1.62
CA PRO A 110 17.30 -5.05 -1.70
C PRO A 110 18.66 -4.88 -1.02
N ILE A 111 19.27 -6.01 -0.66
CA ILE A 111 20.64 -6.05 -0.09
C ILE A 111 21.67 -5.57 -1.13
N LYS A 112 21.47 -5.94 -2.40
CA LYS A 112 22.29 -5.50 -3.54
C LYS A 112 21.60 -4.29 -4.19
N THR A 113 21.83 -3.12 -3.61
CA THR A 113 21.31 -1.84 -4.12
C THR A 113 22.48 -0.92 -4.44
N GLU A 114 22.43 -0.27 -5.60
CA GLU A 114 23.43 0.72 -5.98
C GLU A 114 23.32 1.95 -5.07
N PRO A 115 24.42 2.42 -4.45
CA PRO A 115 24.38 3.64 -3.65
C PRO A 115 24.16 4.86 -4.55
N GLY A 116 23.33 5.80 -4.12
CA GLY A 116 23.07 7.01 -4.89
C GLY A 116 21.71 7.64 -4.61
N ASN A 117 21.38 8.67 -5.39
CA ASN A 117 20.09 9.33 -5.34
C ASN A 117 19.11 8.64 -6.28
N TYR A 118 17.93 8.33 -5.75
CA TYR A 118 16.86 7.67 -6.46
C TYR A 118 15.67 8.61 -6.63
N PHE A 119 14.98 8.43 -7.75
CA PHE A 119 13.77 9.17 -8.08
C PHE A 119 12.73 8.27 -8.73
N ALA A 120 11.48 8.42 -8.29
CA ALA A 120 10.32 7.77 -8.91
C ALA A 120 9.06 8.62 -8.72
N TYR A 121 8.04 8.34 -9.52
CA TYR A 121 6.70 8.87 -9.33
C TYR A 121 5.83 7.81 -8.66
N LEU A 122 5.20 8.15 -7.55
CA LEU A 122 4.16 7.33 -6.92
C LEU A 122 2.82 7.81 -7.45
N GLU A 123 2.12 6.97 -8.22
CA GLU A 123 0.91 7.35 -8.95
C GLU A 123 -0.34 6.65 -8.44
N GLY A 124 -1.48 7.35 -8.56
CA GLY A 124 -2.80 6.76 -8.56
C GLY A 124 -3.40 6.90 -9.96
N ARG A 125 -3.96 5.82 -10.49
CA ARG A 125 -4.57 5.79 -11.83
C ARG A 125 -5.86 4.95 -11.86
N PRO A 126 -6.86 5.30 -12.68
CA PRO A 126 -8.03 4.47 -12.88
C PRO A 126 -7.68 3.22 -13.71
N LEU A 127 -8.26 2.07 -13.37
CA LEU A 127 -8.14 0.81 -14.11
C LEU A 127 -9.10 0.73 -15.31
N LYS A 128 -10.21 1.47 -15.29
CA LYS A 128 -11.13 1.54 -16.43
C LYS A 128 -10.47 2.31 -17.58
N LYS A 129 -10.45 1.71 -18.77
CA LYS A 129 -10.19 2.42 -20.03
C LYS A 129 -11.49 3.14 -20.41
N SER A 130 -11.40 4.40 -20.85
CA SER A 130 -12.56 5.15 -21.35
C SER A 130 -13.30 4.34 -22.44
N GLU A 131 -14.64 4.37 -22.43
CA GLU A 131 -15.51 3.66 -23.40
C GLU A 131 -15.20 4.00 -24.87
N SER A 132 -14.47 5.09 -25.13
CA SER A 132 -14.07 5.51 -26.47
C SER A 132 -12.85 4.77 -27.06
N GLY A 133 -12.23 3.84 -26.33
CA GLY A 133 -10.99 3.16 -26.76
C GLY A 133 -9.77 4.09 -26.90
N GLN A 134 -9.94 5.38 -26.60
CA GLN A 134 -8.87 6.36 -26.55
C GLN A 134 -8.24 6.33 -25.15
N ALA A 135 -6.93 6.12 -25.11
CA ALA A 135 -6.16 6.38 -23.89
C ALA A 135 -6.29 7.88 -23.57
N MET A 136 -7.07 8.24 -22.55
CA MET A 136 -7.17 9.63 -22.10
C MET A 136 -5.83 10.02 -21.48
N VAL A 137 -5.05 10.80 -22.24
CA VAL A 137 -3.80 11.40 -21.79
C VAL A 137 -4.11 12.35 -20.64
N GLY A 138 -3.58 12.07 -19.44
CA GLY A 138 -3.74 12.92 -18.26
C GLY A 138 -4.60 12.37 -17.11
N MET A 139 -5.04 11.10 -17.15
CA MET A 139 -5.79 10.47 -16.05
C MET A 139 -4.90 9.80 -14.97
N ALA A 140 -3.67 10.27 -14.77
CA ALA A 140 -2.82 9.79 -13.69
C ALA A 140 -2.32 10.99 -12.88
N ALA A 141 -2.44 10.89 -11.56
CA ALA A 141 -1.92 11.88 -10.64
C ALA A 141 -0.79 11.25 -9.85
N ALA A 142 0.33 11.95 -9.77
CA ALA A 142 1.57 11.39 -9.24
C ALA A 142 2.27 12.31 -8.25
N THR A 143 2.83 11.70 -7.22
CA THR A 143 3.68 12.33 -6.21
C THR A 143 5.13 12.03 -6.56
N LYS A 144 6.00 13.06 -6.55
CA LYS A 144 7.44 12.87 -6.73
C LYS A 144 8.06 12.25 -5.47
N LEU A 145 8.77 11.14 -5.59
CA LEU A 145 9.52 10.50 -4.50
C LEU A 145 11.02 10.66 -4.71
N TYR A 146 11.71 11.23 -3.72
CA TYR A 146 13.17 11.33 -3.67
C TYR A 146 13.71 10.63 -2.42
N PHE A 147 14.75 9.83 -2.59
CA PHE A 147 15.48 9.22 -1.47
C PHE A 147 16.94 8.92 -1.86
N THR A 148 17.79 8.80 -0.85
CA THR A 148 19.23 8.51 -1.05
C THR A 148 19.60 7.20 -0.37
N VAL A 149 20.26 6.31 -1.11
CA VAL A 149 20.80 5.06 -0.60
C VAL A 149 22.29 5.22 -0.32
N ILE A 150 22.72 4.92 0.90
CA ILE A 150 24.13 4.94 1.28
C ILE A 150 24.81 3.59 1.04
N PRO A 151 26.14 3.58 0.79
CA PRO A 151 26.88 2.33 0.67
C PRO A 151 26.79 1.51 1.95
N ALA A 152 26.59 0.20 1.79
CA ALA A 152 26.67 -0.77 2.87
C ALA A 152 27.44 -2.00 2.40
N ASN A 153 28.29 -2.54 3.29
CA ASN A 153 28.94 -3.83 3.06
C ASN A 153 27.87 -4.92 2.94
N GLN A 154 28.05 -5.91 2.06
CA GLN A 154 27.05 -6.95 1.80
C GLN A 154 26.65 -7.72 3.09
N VAL A 155 27.61 -7.97 3.99
CA VAL A 155 27.37 -8.57 5.31
C VAL A 155 26.45 -7.69 6.17
N LEU A 156 26.68 -6.38 6.14
CA LEU A 156 25.89 -5.41 6.88
C LEU A 156 24.46 -5.29 6.31
N GLY A 157 24.30 -5.40 4.99
CA GLY A 157 22.99 -5.43 4.34
C GLY A 157 22.16 -6.67 4.71
N ILE A 158 22.79 -7.85 4.82
CA ILE A 158 22.13 -9.07 5.32
C ILE A 158 21.67 -8.86 6.77
N TYR A 159 22.54 -8.30 7.62
CA TYR A 159 22.19 -7.99 9.01
C TYR A 159 20.98 -7.06 9.11
N TYR A 160 20.96 -5.96 8.35
CA TYR A 160 19.82 -5.04 8.35
C TYR A 160 18.54 -5.67 7.80
N LYS A 161 18.64 -6.55 6.81
CA LYS A 161 17.48 -7.31 6.32
C LYS A 161 16.87 -8.18 7.39
N ALA A 162 17.70 -8.99 8.06
CA ALA A 162 17.27 -9.83 9.17
C ALA A 162 16.67 -9.00 10.31
N ALA A 163 17.33 -7.91 10.70
CA ALA A 163 16.84 -7.01 11.75
C ALA A 163 15.51 -6.33 11.37
N SER A 164 15.33 -5.92 10.11
CA SER A 164 14.08 -5.28 9.67
C SER A 164 12.91 -6.26 9.67
N LEU A 165 13.12 -7.50 9.20
CA LEU A 165 12.11 -8.56 9.25
C LEU A 165 11.75 -8.90 10.68
N TRP A 166 12.74 -8.94 11.58
CA TRP A 166 12.51 -9.15 13.01
C TRP A 166 11.60 -8.10 13.63
N LYS A 167 11.85 -6.82 13.30
CA LYS A 167 11.11 -5.67 13.81
C LYS A 167 9.67 -5.62 13.26
N ILE A 168 9.50 -5.92 11.98
CA ILE A 168 8.17 -5.95 11.33
C ILE A 168 7.30 -7.09 11.86
N ASN A 169 7.89 -8.25 12.19
CA ASN A 169 7.16 -9.40 12.72
C ASN A 169 7.01 -9.39 14.26
N GLN A 170 7.33 -8.31 14.95
CA GLN A 170 7.00 -8.21 16.37
C GLN A 170 5.47 -8.12 16.55
N PRO A 171 4.89 -8.80 17.56
CA PRO A 171 5.55 -9.46 18.70
C PRO A 171 5.87 -10.96 18.52
N TRP A 172 5.57 -11.57 17.37
CA TRP A 172 5.73 -13.02 17.16
C TRP A 172 7.18 -13.48 17.19
N SER A 173 8.10 -12.68 16.64
CA SER A 173 9.55 -12.98 16.65
C SER A 173 10.12 -13.08 18.06
N SER A 174 9.75 -12.17 18.96
CA SER A 174 10.14 -12.22 20.38
C SER A 174 9.59 -13.44 21.11
N ARG A 175 8.34 -13.83 20.86
CA ARG A 175 7.73 -15.01 21.49
C ARG A 175 8.44 -16.30 21.06
N ALA A 176 8.79 -16.42 19.78
CA ALA A 176 9.52 -17.57 19.27
C ALA A 176 10.88 -17.75 19.97
N VAL A 177 11.64 -16.67 20.20
CA VAL A 177 12.92 -16.75 20.93
C VAL A 177 12.73 -17.21 22.37
N ILE A 178 11.73 -16.68 23.07
CA ILE A 178 11.46 -17.07 24.46
C ILE A 178 11.13 -18.57 24.53
N ILE A 179 10.32 -19.09 23.61
CA ILE A 179 9.99 -20.51 23.55
C ILE A 179 11.24 -21.36 23.26
N VAL A 180 12.04 -20.98 22.27
CA VAL A 180 13.28 -21.69 21.93
C VAL A 180 14.27 -21.68 23.10
N ALA A 181 14.44 -20.53 23.76
CA ALA A 181 15.28 -20.41 24.94
C ALA A 181 14.76 -21.29 26.08
N ALA A 182 13.44 -21.32 26.35
CA ALA A 182 12.84 -22.17 27.36
C ALA A 182 13.04 -23.67 27.06
N VAL A 183 12.90 -24.09 25.80
CA VAL A 183 13.13 -25.48 25.37
C VAL A 183 14.61 -25.86 25.54
N ILE A 184 15.54 -24.99 25.12
CA ILE A 184 16.98 -25.24 25.28
C ILE A 184 17.34 -25.31 26.77
N SER A 185 16.84 -24.38 27.58
CA SER A 185 17.01 -24.40 29.04
C SER A 185 16.46 -25.69 29.64
N TYR A 186 15.26 -26.14 29.24
CA TYR A 186 14.69 -27.41 29.69
C TYR A 186 15.56 -28.61 29.30
N LEU A 187 16.05 -28.67 28.06
CA LEU A 187 16.92 -29.76 27.59
C LEU A 187 18.25 -29.80 28.34
N ILE A 188 18.86 -28.63 28.61
CA ILE A 188 20.09 -28.52 29.41
C ILE A 188 19.84 -28.93 30.85
N LEU A 189 18.78 -28.42 31.49
CA LEU A 189 18.44 -28.78 32.87
C LEU A 189 18.13 -30.28 32.98
N ASN A 190 17.40 -30.86 32.04
CA ASN A 190 17.12 -32.29 32.02
C ASN A 190 18.40 -33.14 31.81
N LYS A 191 19.31 -32.66 30.95
CA LYS A 191 20.58 -33.34 30.67
C LYS A 191 21.57 -33.28 31.86
N PHE A 192 21.64 -32.17 32.58
CA PHE A 192 22.63 -31.95 33.64
C PHE A 192 22.12 -32.20 35.06
N LEU A 193 20.83 -32.03 35.32
CA LEU A 193 20.31 -32.12 36.70
C LEU A 193 19.67 -33.47 37.04
N GLY A 194 19.63 -34.45 36.13
CA GLY A 194 19.19 -35.80 36.43
C GLY A 194 17.94 -35.84 37.31
N PHE A 195 16.90 -35.08 36.95
CA PHE A 195 15.69 -34.95 37.75
C PHE A 195 14.98 -36.31 37.79
N GLN A 196 15.33 -37.15 38.77
CA GLN A 196 14.48 -38.25 39.21
C GLN A 196 13.26 -37.61 39.87
N ILE A 197 12.22 -37.34 39.07
CA ILE A 197 10.90 -36.96 39.59
C ILE A 197 10.32 -38.21 40.26
N GLY A 198 10.71 -38.43 41.52
CA GLY A 198 10.14 -39.44 42.38
C GLY A 198 8.71 -39.02 42.74
N PHE A 199 7.73 -39.49 41.97
CA PHE A 199 6.33 -39.35 42.31
C PHE A 199 6.04 -40.26 43.52
N GLN A 200 6.30 -39.77 44.74
CA GLN A 200 5.81 -40.44 45.94
C GLN A 200 4.29 -40.26 45.98
N ARG A 201 3.59 -41.27 45.44
CA ARG A 201 2.15 -41.45 45.64
C ARG A 201 1.92 -41.58 47.15
N LYS A 202 1.38 -40.53 47.76
CA LYS A 202 0.96 -40.54 49.16
C LYS A 202 -0.10 -41.63 49.30
N LYS A 203 0.24 -42.71 50.03
CA LYS A 203 -0.72 -43.76 50.40
C LYS A 203 -1.85 -43.09 51.16
N GLU A 204 -3.07 -43.19 50.63
CA GLU A 204 -4.27 -42.90 51.39
C GLU A 204 -4.35 -43.90 52.55
N GLU A 205 -4.22 -43.39 53.78
CA GLU A 205 -4.63 -44.13 54.96
C GLU A 205 -6.14 -44.32 54.90
N LYS A 206 -6.57 -45.58 54.75
CA LYS A 206 -7.93 -45.98 55.07
C LYS A 206 -8.19 -45.66 56.55
N LYS A 207 -9.16 -44.78 56.79
CA LYS A 207 -9.86 -44.73 58.08
C LYS A 207 -10.91 -45.83 58.07
N ASP A 208 -10.76 -46.78 58.98
CA ASP A 208 -11.82 -47.70 59.37
C ASP A 208 -12.80 -46.94 60.27
N GLU A 209 -14.06 -46.85 59.84
CA GLU A 209 -15.29 -46.88 60.65
C GLU A 209 -16.51 -47.09 59.74
#